data_AF-A0A2U1ZS84-F1
#
_entry.id   AF-A0A2U1ZS84-F1
#
_cell.length_a   1.000
_cell.length_b   1.000
_cell.length_c   1.000
_cell.angle_alpha   90.00
_cell.angle_beta   90.00
_cell.angle_gamma   90.00
#
_symmetry.space_group_name_H-M   'P 1'
#
loop_
_entity.id
_entity.type
_entity.pdbx_description
1 polymer ?
#
loop_
_entity_poly.entity_id
_entity_poly.type
_entity_poly.pdbx_seq_one_letter_code
_entity_poly.pdbx_strand_id
1 'polypeptide(L)'
;MPDRYAALRDWDAVRAGEVEVEGGWRIYSSGPGIALRIVVESVLGVVRRADALVLDPVLVPGLDGLRVTVPLWGRRVAIVYRVGSRGYGPRTASVDGVALATTREHNPYREGGLRIARAELLERLDGGGAIEVEVP
;
A
#
# COMPACT_ATOMS: atom_id res chain seq x y z
N MET A 1 -3.63 -12.50 -41.35
CA MET A 1 -3.10 -11.14 -41.14
C MET A 1 -3.61 -10.67 -39.78
N PRO A 2 -2.77 -10.04 -38.93
CA PRO A 2 -3.26 -9.50 -37.67
C PRO A 2 -4.19 -8.32 -37.96
N ASP A 3 -5.48 -8.49 -37.71
CA ASP A 3 -6.53 -7.49 -37.92
C ASP A 3 -7.59 -7.58 -36.81
N ARG A 4 -8.60 -6.70 -36.88
CA ARG A 4 -9.67 -6.66 -35.88
C ARG A 4 -10.55 -7.92 -35.86
N TYR A 5 -10.68 -8.64 -36.97
CA TYR A 5 -11.46 -9.87 -37.04
C TYR A 5 -10.70 -11.06 -36.47
N ALA A 6 -9.38 -11.13 -36.71
CA ALA A 6 -8.49 -12.08 -36.05
C ALA A 6 -8.49 -11.89 -34.53
N ALA A 7 -8.34 -10.65 -34.06
CA ALA A 7 -8.40 -10.34 -32.64
C ALA A 7 -9.72 -10.75 -31.97
N LEU A 8 -10.86 -10.67 -32.69
CA LEU A 8 -12.16 -11.10 -32.18
C LEU A 8 -12.28 -12.63 -32.13
N ARG A 9 -11.84 -13.33 -33.19
CA ARG A 9 -11.91 -14.80 -33.25
C ARG A 9 -10.99 -15.45 -32.21
N ASP A 10 -9.81 -14.88 -31.99
CA ASP A 10 -8.75 -15.49 -31.18
C ASP A 10 -8.70 -14.91 -29.74
N TRP A 11 -9.77 -14.24 -29.30
CA TRP A 11 -9.82 -13.58 -27.99
C TRP A 11 -9.55 -14.52 -26.81
N ASP A 12 -10.03 -15.77 -26.90
CA ASP A 12 -9.82 -16.77 -25.85
C ASP A 12 -8.33 -17.12 -25.68
N ALA A 13 -7.55 -17.11 -26.76
CA ALA A 13 -6.11 -17.34 -26.72
C ALA A 13 -5.37 -16.19 -26.01
N VAL A 14 -5.84 -14.94 -26.15
CA VAL A 14 -5.33 -13.80 -25.38
C VAL A 14 -5.59 -14.00 -23.88
N ARG A 15 -6.80 -14.44 -23.52
CA ARG A 15 -7.15 -14.73 -22.12
C ARG A 15 -6.35 -15.90 -21.54
N ALA A 16 -6.04 -16.91 -22.35
CA ALA A 16 -5.22 -18.06 -21.98
C ALA A 16 -3.71 -17.75 -21.95
N GLY A 17 -3.27 -16.60 -22.49
CA GLY A 17 -1.86 -16.24 -22.59
C GLY A 17 -1.09 -17.01 -23.68
N GLU A 18 -1.81 -17.53 -24.68
CA GLU A 18 -1.25 -18.34 -25.77
C GLU A 18 -0.81 -17.50 -26.98
N VAL A 19 -1.00 -16.18 -26.91
CA VAL A 19 -0.58 -15.20 -27.91
C VAL A 19 0.33 -14.17 -27.27
N GLU A 20 1.41 -13.82 -27.95
CA GLU A 20 2.34 -12.77 -27.50
C GLU A 20 1.68 -11.39 -27.48
N VAL A 21 2.13 -10.53 -26.55
CA VAL A 21 1.61 -9.17 -26.38
C VAL A 21 2.75 -8.16 -26.40
N GLU A 22 2.49 -6.98 -26.95
CA GLU A 22 3.44 -5.88 -27.01
C GLU A 22 2.95 -4.65 -26.24
N GLY A 23 3.89 -3.92 -25.64
CA GLY A 23 3.60 -2.68 -24.91
C GLY A 23 3.26 -1.52 -25.84
N GLY A 24 2.23 -0.74 -25.48
CA GLY A 24 1.82 0.45 -26.22
C GLY A 24 2.62 1.72 -25.91
N TRP A 25 1.95 2.87 -25.96
CA TRP A 25 2.58 4.18 -25.72
C TRP A 25 3.03 4.34 -24.26
N ARG A 26 4.16 5.04 -24.05
CA ARG A 26 4.90 4.96 -22.77
C ARG A 26 4.60 6.06 -21.75
N ILE A 27 4.72 7.33 -22.13
CA ILE A 27 4.89 8.41 -21.13
C ILE A 27 3.59 9.19 -20.85
N TYR A 28 2.73 9.37 -21.85
CA TYR A 28 1.61 10.31 -21.73
C TYR A 28 0.31 9.61 -21.29
N SER A 29 0.18 9.37 -19.99
CA SER A 29 -1.07 8.92 -19.37
C SER A 29 -1.15 9.38 -17.91
N SER A 30 -2.34 9.28 -17.31
CA SER A 30 -2.51 9.38 -15.85
C SER A 30 -1.97 8.15 -15.10
N GLY A 31 -1.62 7.09 -15.83
CA GLY A 31 -1.17 5.80 -15.32
C GLY A 31 -0.06 5.89 -14.28
N PRO A 32 1.04 6.65 -14.50
CA PRO A 32 2.12 6.76 -13.52
C PRO A 32 1.67 7.31 -12.16
N GLY A 33 0.82 8.35 -12.15
CA GLY A 33 0.31 8.94 -10.92
C GLY A 33 -0.64 8.00 -10.16
N ILE A 34 -1.53 7.33 -10.90
CA ILE A 34 -2.45 6.36 -10.33
C ILE A 34 -1.70 5.13 -9.80
N ALA A 35 -0.71 4.63 -10.53
CA ALA A 35 0.13 3.50 -10.11
C ALA A 35 0.88 3.82 -8.82
N LEU A 36 1.47 5.02 -8.70
CA LEU A 36 2.13 5.45 -7.47
C LEU A 36 1.15 5.51 -6.29
N ARG A 37 -0.05 6.06 -6.51
CA ARG A 37 -1.11 6.08 -5.49
C ARG A 37 -1.52 4.68 -5.07
N ILE A 38 -1.71 3.74 -6.01
CA ILE A 38 -2.06 2.35 -5.70
C ILE A 38 -0.97 1.72 -4.81
N VAL A 39 0.30 1.86 -5.20
CA VAL A 39 1.41 1.30 -4.42
C VAL A 39 1.46 1.91 -3.02
N VAL A 40 1.41 3.23 -2.90
CA VAL A 40 1.60 3.92 -1.62
C VAL A 40 0.35 3.85 -0.73
N GLU A 41 -0.82 4.16 -1.25
CA GLU A 41 -2.05 4.31 -0.46
C GLU A 41 -2.87 3.03 -0.37
N SER A 42 -2.80 2.12 -1.35
CA SER A 42 -3.67 0.93 -1.40
C SER A 42 -2.94 -0.38 -1.05
N VAL A 43 -1.66 -0.52 -1.45
CA VAL A 43 -0.85 -1.72 -1.15
C VAL A 43 -0.09 -1.52 0.17
N LEU A 44 0.78 -0.51 0.24
CA LEU A 44 1.48 -0.16 1.48
C LEU A 44 0.52 0.45 2.52
N GLY A 45 -0.63 0.97 2.08
CA GLY A 45 -1.67 1.48 2.97
C GLY A 45 -1.31 2.77 3.68
N VAL A 46 -0.37 3.57 3.17
CA VAL A 46 0.11 4.79 3.80
C VAL A 46 -0.70 5.98 3.31
N VAL A 47 -1.75 6.33 4.05
CA VAL A 47 -2.67 7.41 3.65
C VAL A 47 -2.51 8.60 4.59
N ARG A 48 -1.96 9.69 4.07
CA ARG A 48 -1.81 10.94 4.81
C ARG A 48 -3.12 11.71 4.83
N ARG A 49 -3.59 12.06 6.03
CA ARG A 49 -4.65 13.03 6.26
C ARG A 49 -4.05 14.32 6.83
N ALA A 50 -4.83 15.38 6.93
CA ALA A 50 -4.36 16.66 7.44
C ALA A 50 -3.88 16.55 8.91
N ASP A 51 -4.61 15.77 9.70
CA ASP A 51 -4.51 15.62 11.15
C ASP A 51 -4.04 14.21 11.59
N ALA A 52 -3.86 13.28 10.66
CA ALA A 52 -3.57 11.88 10.98
C ALA A 52 -2.79 11.16 9.88
N LEU A 53 -2.15 10.06 10.26
CA LEU A 53 -1.72 9.01 9.35
C LEU A 53 -2.70 7.84 9.46
N VAL A 54 -3.16 7.32 8.33
CA VAL A 54 -3.85 6.03 8.28
C VAL A 54 -2.89 4.99 7.72
N LEU A 55 -2.75 3.88 8.43
CA LEU A 55 -2.04 2.68 8.02
C LEU A 55 -3.06 1.59 7.72
N ASP A 56 -3.29 1.31 6.44
CA ASP A 56 -4.25 0.30 5.98
C ASP A 56 -3.63 -0.65 4.92
N PRO A 57 -2.55 -1.37 5.26
CA PRO A 57 -1.83 -2.21 4.30
C PRO A 57 -2.68 -3.38 3.81
N VAL A 58 -2.46 -3.76 2.56
CA VAL A 58 -2.95 -5.00 1.94
C VAL A 58 -1.74 -5.68 1.30
N LEU A 59 -1.08 -6.54 2.06
CA LEU A 59 0.21 -7.14 1.73
C LEU A 59 0.12 -8.66 1.75
N VAL A 60 0.81 -9.32 0.82
CA VAL A 60 0.91 -10.78 0.85
C VAL A 60 1.92 -11.25 1.91
N PRO A 61 1.78 -12.47 2.47
CA PRO A 61 2.68 -12.96 3.54
C PRO A 61 4.16 -12.97 3.15
N GLY A 62 4.47 -13.13 1.86
CA GLY A 62 5.85 -13.06 1.35
C GLY A 62 6.52 -11.69 1.47
N LEU A 63 5.80 -10.67 1.94
CA LEU A 63 6.32 -9.33 2.24
C LEU A 63 6.54 -9.10 3.74
N ASP A 64 6.54 -10.14 4.58
CA ASP A 64 6.95 -10.01 5.97
C ASP A 64 8.36 -9.41 6.09
N GLY A 65 8.51 -8.43 6.99
CA GLY A 65 9.75 -7.69 7.17
C GLY A 65 9.99 -6.58 6.15
N LEU A 66 9.05 -6.32 5.22
CA LEU A 66 9.16 -5.21 4.27
C LEU A 66 9.39 -3.89 5.00
N ARG A 67 10.48 -3.22 4.67
CA ARG A 67 10.82 -1.87 5.14
C ARG A 67 10.73 -0.87 4.00
N VAL A 68 9.86 0.12 4.14
CA VAL A 68 9.71 1.24 3.20
C VAL A 68 10.06 2.55 3.87
N THR A 69 10.50 3.54 3.09
CA THR A 69 10.71 4.90 3.58
C THR A 69 9.87 5.87 2.77
N VAL A 70 8.98 6.58 3.46
CA VAL A 70 7.99 7.47 2.84
C VAL A 70 8.14 8.91 3.37
N PRO A 71 7.87 9.93 2.54
CA PRO A 71 7.84 11.31 3.00
C PRO A 71 6.52 11.61 3.74
N LEU A 72 6.60 11.86 5.05
CA LEU A 72 5.47 12.26 5.90
C LEU A 72 5.77 13.61 6.55
N TRP A 73 4.96 14.62 6.22
CA TRP A 73 5.06 15.99 6.77
C TRP A 73 6.50 16.55 6.83
N GLY A 74 7.25 16.42 5.73
CA GLY A 74 8.62 16.92 5.61
C GLY A 74 9.69 16.01 6.20
N ARG A 75 9.33 14.85 6.76
CA ARG A 75 10.26 13.85 7.31
C ARG A 75 10.29 12.59 6.45
N ARG A 76 11.44 11.92 6.41
CA ARG A 76 11.55 10.56 5.86
C ARG A 76 11.29 9.59 6.99
N VAL A 77 10.17 8.87 6.93
CA VAL A 77 9.75 7.94 7.97
C VAL A 77 9.87 6.52 7.46
N ALA A 78 10.58 5.68 8.20
CA ALA A 78 10.63 4.25 7.91
C ALA A 78 9.39 3.55 8.47
N ILE A 79 8.80 2.65 7.69
CA ILE A 79 7.70 1.79 8.10
C ILE A 79 8.14 0.35 7.85
N VAL A 80 8.00 -0.50 8.86
CA VAL A 80 8.32 -1.93 8.82
C VAL A 80 7.04 -2.71 9.06
N TYR A 81 6.72 -3.63 8.15
CA TYR A 81 5.54 -4.47 8.26
C TYR A 81 5.92 -5.86 8.77
N ARG A 82 5.18 -6.34 9.78
CA ARG A 82 5.13 -7.75 10.17
C ARG A 82 3.86 -8.35 9.60
N VAL A 83 3.97 -9.20 8.59
CA VAL A 83 2.83 -9.64 7.77
C VAL A 83 2.55 -11.12 8.00
N GLY A 84 1.37 -11.40 8.56
CA GLY A 84 0.83 -12.73 8.74
C GLY A 84 0.05 -13.21 7.52
N SER A 85 -0.67 -14.33 7.69
CA SER A 85 -1.37 -15.01 6.61
C SER A 85 -2.52 -14.23 5.99
N ARG A 86 -3.15 -13.31 6.74
CA ARG A 86 -4.34 -12.58 6.26
C ARG A 86 -3.96 -11.40 5.36
N GLY A 87 -2.88 -10.71 5.67
CA GLY A 87 -2.30 -9.63 4.88
C GLY A 87 -2.99 -8.28 5.00
N TYR A 88 -3.99 -8.12 5.86
CA TYR A 88 -4.73 -6.86 6.05
C TYR A 88 -5.33 -6.74 7.45
N GLY A 89 -5.84 -5.54 7.76
CA GLY A 89 -6.45 -5.23 9.05
C GLY A 89 -5.40 -5.18 10.15
N PRO A 90 -4.47 -4.19 10.11
CA PRO A 90 -3.37 -4.09 11.07
C PRO A 90 -3.87 -4.05 12.51
N ARG A 91 -3.24 -4.79 13.41
CA ARG A 91 -3.62 -4.90 14.83
C ARG A 91 -3.01 -3.80 15.67
N THR A 92 -1.72 -3.54 15.49
CA THR A 92 -0.95 -2.61 16.28
C THR A 92 -0.04 -1.79 15.38
N ALA A 93 0.32 -0.60 15.88
CA ALA A 93 1.42 0.19 15.36
C ALA A 93 2.25 0.71 16.53
N SER A 94 3.56 0.70 16.39
CA SER A 94 4.51 1.19 17.40
C SER A 94 5.61 2.01 16.77
N VAL A 95 6.27 2.85 17.57
CA VAL A 95 7.54 3.49 17.21
C VAL A 95 8.56 3.04 18.24
N ASP A 96 9.64 2.41 17.78
CA ASP A 96 10.73 1.90 18.62
C ASP A 96 10.24 1.04 19.80
N GLY A 97 9.28 0.14 19.51
CA GLY A 97 8.66 -0.75 20.50
C GLY A 97 7.60 -0.10 21.40
N VAL A 98 7.39 1.21 21.32
CA VAL A 98 6.34 1.91 22.08
C VAL A 98 5.05 1.98 21.26
N ALA A 99 3.98 1.37 21.76
CA ALA A 99 2.69 1.36 21.09
C ALA A 99 2.10 2.76 20.91
N LEU A 100 1.54 3.01 19.72
CA LEU A 100 0.80 4.22 19.38
C LEU A 100 -0.68 4.06 19.76
N ALA A 101 -1.32 5.15 20.18
CA ALA A 101 -2.77 5.17 20.28
C ALA A 101 -3.38 5.20 18.87
N THR A 102 -4.34 4.30 18.64
CA THR A 102 -4.93 4.11 17.32
C THR A 102 -6.44 3.98 17.39
N THR A 103 -7.14 4.50 16.38
CA THR A 103 -8.54 4.17 16.13
C THR A 103 -8.68 3.38 14.83
N ARG A 104 -9.72 2.56 14.72
CA ARG A 104 -9.97 1.75 13.52
C ARG A 104 -10.73 2.58 12.48
N GLU A 105 -10.23 2.61 11.24
CA GLU A 105 -10.97 3.17 10.11
C GLU A 105 -12.08 2.21 9.66
N HIS A 106 -13.23 2.77 9.26
CA HIS A 106 -14.33 1.97 8.75
C HIS A 106 -14.02 1.44 7.35
N ASN A 107 -14.31 0.16 7.11
CA ASN A 107 -14.28 -0.44 5.79
C ASN A 107 -15.41 -1.50 5.70
N PRO A 108 -16.30 -1.43 4.70
CA PRO A 108 -17.45 -2.33 4.61
C PRO A 108 -17.09 -3.75 4.13
N TYR A 109 -15.88 -3.96 3.60
CA TYR A 109 -15.51 -5.23 2.94
C TYR A 109 -14.48 -6.05 3.73
N ARG A 110 -13.81 -5.46 4.71
CA ARG A 110 -12.80 -6.10 5.56
C ARG A 110 -12.54 -5.31 6.83
N GLU A 111 -11.72 -5.86 7.73
CA GLU A 111 -11.16 -5.06 8.83
C GLU A 111 -10.30 -3.92 8.26
N GLY A 112 -10.62 -2.69 8.64
CA GLY A 112 -9.96 -1.48 8.14
C GLY A 112 -8.61 -1.19 8.79
N GLY A 113 -8.00 -0.07 8.41
CA GLY A 113 -6.68 0.36 8.87
C GLY A 113 -6.68 0.99 10.26
N LEU A 114 -5.50 1.35 10.75
CA LEU A 114 -5.29 2.11 11.98
C LEU A 114 -5.08 3.58 11.64
N ARG A 115 -5.82 4.46 12.32
CA ARG A 115 -5.64 5.91 12.30
C ARG A 115 -4.83 6.32 13.52
N ILE A 116 -3.74 7.04 13.28
CA ILE A 116 -2.83 7.59 14.29
C ILE A 116 -2.86 9.11 14.18
N ALA A 117 -3.04 9.81 15.30
CA ALA A 117 -3.02 11.27 15.32
C ALA A 117 -1.63 11.80 14.91
N ARG A 118 -1.60 12.82 14.04
CA ARG A 118 -0.35 13.42 13.55
C ARG A 118 0.51 13.96 14.69
N ALA A 119 -0.11 14.63 15.67
CA ALA A 119 0.61 15.26 16.78
C ALA A 119 1.38 14.21 17.59
N GLU A 120 0.70 13.14 18.00
CA GLU A 120 1.31 12.01 18.72
C GLU A 120 2.42 11.34 17.89
N LEU A 121 2.15 11.06 16.60
CA LEU A 121 3.13 10.40 15.75
C LEU A 121 4.40 11.24 15.57
N LEU A 122 4.26 12.57 15.41
CA LEU A 122 5.43 13.45 15.26
C LEU A 122 6.25 13.52 16.55
N GLU A 123 5.59 13.58 17.71
CA GLU A 123 6.27 13.55 19.02
C GLU A 123 7.11 12.27 19.20
N ARG A 124 6.56 11.11 18.79
CA ARG A 124 7.28 9.83 18.85
C ARG A 124 8.45 9.73 17.86
N LEU A 125 8.36 10.41 16.72
CA LEU A 125 9.38 10.35 15.66
C LEU A 125 10.51 11.38 15.82
N ASP A 126 10.47 12.25 16.83
CA ASP A 126 11.49 13.28 17.07
C ASP A 126 12.88 12.70 17.39
N GLY A 127 12.97 11.46 17.89
CA GLY A 127 14.22 10.75 18.17
C GLY A 127 14.86 10.02 16.99
N GLY A 128 14.19 9.96 15.83
CA GLY A 128 14.57 9.08 14.74
C GLY A 128 14.22 7.62 15.03
N GLY A 129 13.07 7.18 14.53
CA GLY A 129 12.54 5.83 14.76
C GLY A 129 11.84 5.27 13.53
N ALA A 130 11.49 3.99 13.58
CA ALA A 130 10.67 3.35 12.56
C ALA A 130 9.27 3.03 13.10
N ILE A 131 8.26 3.21 12.27
CA ILE A 131 6.91 2.71 12.58
C ILE A 131 6.89 1.22 12.29
N GLU A 132 6.63 0.41 13.29
CA GLU A 132 6.41 -1.03 13.14
C GLU A 132 4.90 -1.30 13.10
N VAL A 133 4.45 -2.12 12.16
CA VAL A 133 3.02 -2.41 11.94
C VAL A 133 2.80 -3.91 11.92
N GLU A 134 1.97 -4.41 12.83
CA GLU A 134 1.55 -5.82 12.81
C GLU A 134 0.30 -5.98 11.95
N VAL A 135 0.46 -6.72 10.85
CA VAL A 135 -0.59 -7.05 9.89
C VAL A 135 -0.84 -8.57 10.02
N PRO A 136 -2.03 -9.02 10.45
CA PRO A 136 -2.31 -10.44 10.66
C PRO A 136 -2.30 -11.27 9.37
#